data_AF-A0AAN5BZM4-F1
#
_entry.id   AF-A0AAN5BZM4-F1
#
_cell.length_a   1.000
_cell.length_b   1.000
_cell.length_c   1.000
_cell.angle_alpha   90.00
_cell.angle_beta   90.00
_cell.angle_gamma   90.00
#
_symmetry.space_group_name_H-M   'P 1'
#
loop_
_entity.id
_entity.type
_entity.pdbx_description
1 polymer ?
#
loop_
_entity_poly.entity_id
_entity_poly.type
_entity_poly.pdbx_seq_one_letter_code
_entity_poly.pdbx_strand_id
1 'polypeptide(L)'
;IYLFLTTRVVFLLYQIRIVELSDYVDFPTFLILAMSLTRFYIGYAMVFLLVAVVVERGFATILVHDYETRDRYWFAIVEISLIVVLSLTFSINYITVAFNFLPWYVGYIVIFSFSGSAGLIAVFLYINNSKNLRKISNSNTRYTLPMRY
;
A
#
# COMPACT_ATOMS: atom_id res chain seq x y z
N ILE A 1 -5.81 14.57 5.72
CA ILE A 1 -5.36 15.16 7.01
C ILE A 1 -6.55 15.45 7.93
N TYR A 2 -7.55 16.24 7.50
CA TYR A 2 -8.74 16.55 8.32
C TYR A 2 -9.54 15.32 8.80
N LEU A 3 -9.69 14.29 7.97
CA LEU A 3 -10.35 13.02 8.33
C LEU A 3 -9.56 12.24 9.41
N PHE A 4 -8.24 12.35 9.42
CA PHE A 4 -7.39 11.73 10.45
C PHE A 4 -7.43 12.46 11.79
N LEU A 5 -7.53 13.79 11.76
CA LEU A 5 -7.66 14.58 12.98
C LEU A 5 -9.02 14.35 13.65
N THR A 6 -10.10 14.36 12.86
CA THR A 6 -11.46 14.12 13.35
C THR A 6 -11.63 12.72 13.95
N THR A 7 -11.15 11.67 13.28
CA THR A 7 -11.13 10.31 13.85
C THR A 7 -10.35 10.22 15.16
N ARG A 8 -9.24 10.96 15.31
CA ARG A 8 -8.40 10.94 16.51
C ARG A 8 -9.05 11.66 17.69
N VAL A 9 -9.76 12.76 17.44
CA VAL A 9 -10.55 13.47 18.45
C VAL A 9 -11.69 12.57 18.96
N VAL A 10 -12.43 11.91 18.08
CA VAL A 10 -13.52 10.99 18.47
C VAL A 10 -13.00 9.84 19.34
N PHE A 11 -11.85 9.27 18.99
CA PHE A 11 -11.21 8.22 19.79
C PHE A 11 -10.73 8.71 21.16
N LEU A 12 -10.21 9.93 21.24
CA LEU A 12 -9.82 10.53 22.52
C LEU A 12 -11.04 10.77 23.42
N LEU A 13 -12.14 11.26 22.85
CA LEU A 13 -13.40 11.44 23.59
C LEU A 13 -13.94 10.11 24.14
N TYR A 14 -13.82 9.03 23.36
CA TYR A 14 -14.12 7.68 23.82
C TYR A 14 -13.17 7.22 24.94
N GLN A 15 -11.86 7.42 24.78
CA GLN A 15 -10.85 6.97 25.75
C GLN A 15 -10.94 7.70 27.10
N ILE A 16 -11.39 8.96 27.10
CA ILE A 16 -11.66 9.76 28.31
C ILE A 16 -13.02 9.39 28.93
N ARG A 17 -13.77 8.44 28.35
CA ARG A 17 -15.13 8.03 28.76
C ARG A 17 -16.16 9.15 28.75
N ILE A 18 -15.98 10.16 27.88
CA ILE A 18 -17.04 11.16 27.63
C ILE A 18 -18.17 10.54 26.81
N VAL A 19 -17.83 9.56 25.98
CA VAL A 19 -18.77 8.76 25.20
C VAL A 19 -18.72 7.34 25.72
N GLU A 20 -19.77 6.90 26.41
CA GLU A 20 -19.92 5.52 26.85
C GLU A 20 -20.47 4.65 25.71
N LEU A 21 -19.90 3.45 25.55
CA LEU A 21 -20.45 2.44 24.65
C LEU A 21 -21.66 1.81 25.35
N SER A 22 -22.83 2.02 24.76
CA SER A 22 -24.02 1.23 25.06
C SER A 22 -23.85 -0.18 24.50
N ASP A 23 -24.43 -1.17 25.18
CA ASP A 23 -24.47 -2.57 24.72
C ASP A 23 -25.31 -2.72 23.43
N TYR A 24 -26.10 -1.71 23.07
CA TYR A 24 -26.85 -1.64 21.82
C TYR A 24 -26.11 -0.83 20.75
N VAL A 25 -26.45 -1.08 19.48
CA VAL A 25 -25.87 -0.35 18.34
C VAL A 25 -26.45 1.06 18.27
N ASP A 26 -25.99 1.92 19.17
CA ASP A 26 -26.34 3.33 19.16
C ASP A 26 -25.49 4.09 18.13
N PHE A 27 -25.98 5.26 17.72
CA PHE A 27 -25.29 6.13 16.77
C PHE A 27 -23.81 6.40 17.11
N PRO A 28 -23.41 6.63 18.39
CA PRO A 28 -22.00 6.79 18.75
C PRO A 28 -21.17 5.53 18.50
N THR A 29 -21.72 4.35 18.82
CA THR A 29 -21.08 3.04 18.59
C THR A 29 -20.84 2.81 17.10
N PHE A 30 -21.85 3.07 16.26
CA PHE A 30 -21.73 2.96 14.80
C PHE A 30 -20.66 3.92 14.24
N LEU A 31 -20.63 5.17 14.73
CA LEU A 31 -19.68 6.18 14.28
C LEU A 31 -18.24 5.79 14.64
N ILE A 32 -18.00 5.30 15.85
CA ILE A 32 -16.68 4.82 16.28
C ILE A 32 -16.22 3.63 15.42
N LEU A 33 -17.13 2.68 15.14
CA LEU A 33 -16.83 1.54 14.26
C LEU A 33 -16.48 1.97 12.83
N ALA A 34 -17.26 2.86 12.23
CA ALA A 34 -17.01 3.37 10.88
C ALA A 34 -15.67 4.12 10.80
N MET A 35 -15.36 4.95 11.80
CA MET A 35 -14.08 5.65 11.90
C MET A 35 -12.90 4.69 12.07
N SER A 36 -13.07 3.61 12.83
CA SER A 36 -12.07 2.55 13.00
C SER A 36 -11.79 1.83 11.68
N LEU A 37 -12.86 1.43 10.97
CA LEU A 37 -12.78 0.74 9.68
C LEU A 37 -12.07 1.58 8.63
N THR A 38 -12.40 2.87 8.57
CA THR A 38 -11.76 3.81 7.65
C THR A 38 -10.26 3.93 7.91
N ARG A 39 -9.81 3.90 9.17
CA ARG A 39 -8.38 3.97 9.51
C ARG A 39 -7.62 2.71 9.12
N PHE A 40 -8.18 1.54 9.40
CA PHE A 40 -7.57 0.27 8.98
C PHE A 40 -7.52 0.17 7.46
N TYR A 41 -8.59 0.59 6.77
CA TYR A 41 -8.63 0.67 5.31
C TYR A 41 -7.50 1.50 4.75
N ILE A 42 -7.29 2.71 5.26
CA ILE A 42 -6.19 3.57 4.80
C ILE A 42 -4.84 2.92 5.09
N GLY A 43 -4.67 2.29 6.25
CA GLY A 43 -3.44 1.58 6.61
C GLY A 43 -3.09 0.46 5.62
N TYR A 44 -4.04 -0.44 5.36
CA TYR A 44 -3.84 -1.54 4.41
C TYR A 44 -3.71 -1.05 2.97
N ALA A 45 -4.48 -0.04 2.56
CA ALA A 45 -4.39 0.55 1.24
C ALA A 45 -2.98 1.11 0.97
N MET A 46 -2.36 1.80 1.93
CA MET A 46 -1.00 2.32 1.77
C MET A 46 0.04 1.22 1.58
N VAL A 47 -0.07 0.11 2.33
CA VAL A 47 0.85 -1.03 2.21
C VAL A 47 0.69 -1.72 0.85
N PHE A 48 -0.55 -1.99 0.45
CA PHE A 48 -0.82 -2.64 -0.84
C PHE A 48 -0.46 -1.75 -2.03
N LEU A 49 -0.62 -0.43 -1.91
CA LEU A 49 -0.15 0.52 -2.93
C LEU A 49 1.38 0.45 -3.06
N LEU A 50 2.12 0.38 -1.95
CA LEU A 50 3.57 0.20 -1.99
C LEU A 50 3.95 -1.12 -2.69
N VAL A 51 3.31 -2.24 -2.35
CA VAL A 51 3.53 -3.54 -3.01
C VAL A 51 3.25 -3.44 -4.51
N ALA A 52 2.13 -2.83 -4.89
CA ALA A 52 1.73 -2.60 -6.27
C ALA A 52 2.79 -1.84 -7.06
N VAL A 53 3.26 -0.69 -6.56
CA VAL A 53 4.35 0.05 -7.23
C VAL A 53 5.60 -0.81 -7.41
N VAL A 54 5.96 -1.64 -6.43
CA VAL A 54 7.12 -2.53 -6.55
C VAL A 54 6.91 -3.60 -7.62
N VAL A 55 5.70 -4.17 -7.70
CA VAL A 55 5.31 -5.14 -8.72
C VAL A 55 5.32 -4.50 -10.11
N GLU A 56 4.72 -3.31 -10.27
CA GLU A 56 4.74 -2.53 -11.51
C GLU A 56 6.18 -2.24 -11.96
N ARG A 57 7.05 -1.82 -11.05
CA ARG A 57 8.48 -1.61 -11.33
C ARG A 57 9.20 -2.91 -11.70
N GLY A 58 8.82 -4.04 -11.10
CA GLY A 58 9.31 -5.36 -11.46
C GLY A 58 8.93 -5.73 -12.90
N PHE A 59 7.66 -5.56 -13.27
CA PHE A 59 7.18 -5.80 -14.63
C PHE A 59 7.84 -4.87 -15.65
N ALA A 60 7.98 -3.58 -15.35
CA ALA A 60 8.69 -2.64 -16.21
C ALA A 60 10.16 -3.03 -16.43
N THR A 61 10.80 -3.66 -15.44
CA THR A 61 12.19 -4.15 -15.56
C THR A 61 12.31 -5.42 -16.41
N ILE A 62 11.33 -6.32 -16.33
CA ILE A 62 11.35 -7.59 -17.09
C ILE A 62 10.88 -7.37 -18.54
N LEU A 63 9.87 -6.51 -18.73
CA LEU A 63 9.19 -6.28 -20.01
C LEU A 63 9.52 -4.90 -20.59
N VAL A 64 10.78 -4.46 -20.49
CA VAL A 64 11.24 -3.12 -20.95
C VAL A 64 10.82 -2.86 -22.40
N HIS A 65 11.06 -3.82 -23.30
CA HIS A 65 10.78 -3.66 -24.73
C HIS A 65 9.29 -3.48 -25.04
N ASP A 66 8.45 -4.14 -24.24
CA ASP A 66 6.99 -4.14 -24.34
C ASP A 66 6.36 -2.90 -23.68
N TYR A 67 7.11 -2.24 -22.80
CA TYR A 67 6.76 -0.98 -22.14
C TYR A 67 7.04 0.24 -23.01
N GLU A 68 8.08 0.20 -23.86
CA GLU A 68 8.45 1.33 -24.73
C GLU A 68 7.48 1.53 -25.91
N THR A 69 6.72 0.49 -26.29
CA THR A 69 5.90 0.48 -27.50
C THR A 69 4.41 0.76 -27.26
N ARG A 70 3.90 0.62 -26.04
CA ARG A 70 2.47 0.84 -25.72
C ARG A 70 2.26 1.41 -24.33
N ASP A 71 1.48 2.49 -24.25
CA ASP A 71 0.92 2.99 -22.99
C ASP A 71 -0.11 2.00 -22.43
N ARG A 72 0.11 1.49 -21.22
CA ARG A 72 -0.73 0.45 -20.61
C ARG A 72 -1.47 0.93 -19.36
N TYR A 73 -2.29 1.97 -19.51
CA TYR A 73 -3.17 2.49 -18.45
C TYR A 73 -4.11 1.42 -17.85
N TRP A 74 -4.47 0.39 -18.63
CA TRP A 74 -5.30 -0.73 -18.15
C TRP A 74 -4.67 -1.53 -17.00
N PHE A 75 -3.36 -1.73 -16.98
CA PHE A 75 -2.71 -2.45 -15.87
C PHE A 75 -2.81 -1.65 -14.57
N ALA A 76 -2.59 -0.33 -14.64
CA ALA A 76 -2.76 0.54 -13.48
C ALA A 76 -4.20 0.53 -12.95
N ILE A 77 -5.21 0.53 -13.83
CA ILE A 77 -6.62 0.44 -13.41
C ILE A 77 -6.91 -0.88 -12.70
N VAL A 78 -6.48 -2.01 -13.27
CA VAL A 78 -6.66 -3.33 -12.66
C VAL A 78 -5.98 -3.40 -11.31
N GLU A 79 -4.74 -2.92 -11.22
CA GLU A 79 -3.96 -2.90 -9.99
C GLU A 79 -4.60 -2.03 -8.90
N ILE A 80 -5.02 -0.81 -9.23
CA ILE A 80 -5.73 0.07 -8.29
C ILE A 80 -7.03 -0.57 -7.82
N SER A 81 -7.80 -1.19 -8.73
CA SER A 81 -9.05 -1.86 -8.36
C SER A 81 -8.80 -3.02 -7.39
N LEU A 82 -7.73 -3.79 -7.60
CA LEU A 82 -7.34 -4.91 -6.75
C LEU A 82 -6.89 -4.43 -5.37
N ILE A 83 -6.14 -3.32 -5.29
CA ILE A 83 -5.76 -2.68 -4.02
C ILE A 83 -7.02 -2.29 -3.23
N VAL A 84 -8.01 -1.66 -3.87
CA VAL A 84 -9.25 -1.23 -3.20
C VAL A 84 -10.00 -2.44 -2.65
N VAL A 85 -10.18 -3.49 -3.44
CA VAL A 85 -10.90 -4.71 -3.02
C VAL A 85 -10.17 -5.43 -1.88
N LEU A 86 -8.85 -5.62 -1.99
CA LEU A 86 -8.07 -6.29 -0.95
C LEU A 86 -8.03 -5.47 0.34
N SER A 87 -7.72 -4.17 0.27
CA SER A 87 -7.66 -3.31 1.46
C SER A 87 -8.99 -3.28 2.20
N LEU A 88 -10.12 -3.25 1.49
CA LEU A 88 -11.45 -3.29 2.09
C LEU A 88 -11.75 -4.65 2.73
N THR A 89 -11.43 -5.75 2.05
CA THR A 89 -11.61 -7.12 2.57
C THR A 89 -10.79 -7.36 3.83
N PHE A 90 -9.52 -6.96 3.85
CA PHE A 90 -8.65 -7.08 5.03
C PHE A 90 -9.09 -6.19 6.19
N SER A 91 -9.65 -5.01 5.91
CA SER A 91 -10.14 -4.11 6.95
C SER A 91 -11.39 -4.65 7.63
N ILE A 92 -12.32 -5.20 6.85
CA ILE A 92 -13.51 -5.88 7.39
C ILE A 92 -13.08 -7.11 8.17
N ASN A 93 -12.18 -7.93 7.61
CA ASN A 93 -11.68 -9.13 8.27
C ASN A 93 -11.04 -8.78 9.63
N TYR A 94 -10.14 -7.80 9.67
CA TYR A 94 -9.49 -7.37 10.91
C TYR A 94 -10.51 -6.97 11.99
N ILE A 95 -11.58 -6.24 11.63
CA ILE A 95 -12.62 -5.88 12.58
C ILE A 95 -13.40 -7.10 13.05
N THR A 96 -13.89 -7.93 12.13
CA THR A 96 -14.64 -9.14 12.49
C THR A 96 -13.83 -10.12 13.34
N VAL A 97 -12.51 -10.18 13.13
CA VAL A 97 -11.56 -11.04 13.84
C VAL A 97 -11.14 -10.43 15.18
N ALA A 98 -10.98 -9.10 15.26
CA ALA A 98 -10.75 -8.38 16.51
C ALA A 98 -11.92 -8.56 17.50
N PHE A 99 -13.15 -8.71 16.99
CA PHE A 99 -14.32 -9.05 17.81
C PHE A 99 -14.39 -10.52 18.23
N ASN A 100 -13.71 -11.45 17.55
CA ASN A 100 -13.97 -12.89 17.64
C ASN A 100 -12.85 -13.78 18.18
N PHE A 101 -11.75 -13.25 18.78
CA PHE A 101 -10.75 -13.95 19.62
C PHE A 101 -9.27 -13.77 19.21
N LEU A 102 -8.96 -13.16 18.07
CA LEU A 102 -7.56 -13.10 17.63
C LEU A 102 -6.85 -11.89 18.23
N PRO A 103 -5.65 -12.06 18.83
CA PRO A 103 -5.01 -10.98 19.53
C PRO A 103 -4.56 -9.87 18.57
N TRP A 104 -4.80 -8.63 19.00
CA TRP A 104 -4.62 -7.38 18.26
C TRP A 104 -3.27 -7.25 17.51
N TYR A 105 -2.22 -7.94 17.99
CA TYR A 105 -0.87 -7.93 17.42
C TYR A 105 -0.77 -8.59 16.04
N VAL A 106 -1.69 -9.49 15.65
CA VAL A 106 -1.56 -10.24 14.39
C VAL A 106 -1.68 -9.35 13.15
N GLY A 107 -2.56 -8.34 13.17
CA GLY A 107 -2.65 -7.39 12.05
C GLY A 107 -1.38 -6.56 11.87
N TYR A 108 -0.72 -6.18 12.97
CA TYR A 108 0.55 -5.44 12.92
C TYR A 108 1.68 -6.29 12.33
N ILE A 109 1.73 -7.58 12.65
CA ILE A 109 2.71 -8.52 12.08
C ILE A 109 2.52 -8.61 10.57
N VAL A 110 1.28 -8.78 10.09
CA VAL A 110 0.97 -8.85 8.65
C VAL A 110 1.41 -7.58 7.93
N ILE A 111 1.04 -6.40 8.45
CA ILE A 111 1.44 -5.12 7.86
C ILE A 111 2.97 -4.98 7.80
N PHE A 112 3.66 -5.32 8.90
CA PHE A 112 5.11 -5.22 8.98
C PHE A 112 5.81 -6.18 8.02
N SER A 113 5.34 -7.42 7.91
CA SER A 113 5.88 -8.43 7.00
C SER A 113 5.68 -8.05 5.53
N PHE A 114 4.49 -7.57 5.14
CA PHE A 114 4.22 -7.12 3.77
C PHE A 114 5.01 -5.86 3.42
N SER A 115 5.05 -4.87 4.31
CA SER A 115 5.83 -3.64 4.08
C SER A 115 7.34 -3.93 4.02
N GLY A 116 7.83 -4.81 4.89
CA GLY A 116 9.24 -5.19 4.94
C GLY A 116 9.68 -5.94 3.68
N SER A 117 8.90 -6.93 3.26
CA SER A 117 9.17 -7.69 2.03
C SER A 117 9.13 -6.80 0.79
N ALA A 118 8.13 -5.93 0.67
CA ALA A 118 8.05 -4.97 -0.44
C ALA A 118 9.24 -4.00 -0.47
N GLY A 119 9.67 -3.51 0.69
CA GLY A 119 10.87 -2.68 0.81
C GLY A 119 12.15 -3.39 0.36
N LEU A 120 12.34 -4.65 0.76
CA LEU A 120 13.49 -5.46 0.34
C LEU A 120 13.51 -5.69 -1.18
N ILE A 121 12.34 -6.01 -1.77
CA ILE A 121 12.22 -6.20 -3.22
C ILE A 121 12.50 -4.89 -3.96
N ALA A 122 12.03 -3.75 -3.45
CA ALA A 122 12.30 -2.44 -4.04
C ALA A 122 13.80 -2.13 -4.08
N VAL A 123 14.52 -2.39 -2.99
CA VAL A 123 15.99 -2.20 -2.90
C VAL A 123 16.70 -3.14 -3.87
N PHE A 124 16.29 -4.41 -3.94
CA PHE A 124 16.86 -5.37 -4.88
C PHE A 124 16.67 -4.92 -6.34
N LEU A 125 15.46 -4.50 -6.72
CA LEU A 125 15.15 -3.98 -8.05
C LEU A 125 15.95 -2.70 -8.36
N TYR A 126 16.12 -1.80 -7.40
CA TYR A 126 16.93 -0.60 -7.56
C TYR A 126 18.39 -0.94 -7.88
N ILE A 127 18.99 -1.88 -7.13
CA ILE A 127 20.37 -2.31 -7.37
C ILE A 127 20.49 -2.98 -8.75
N ASN A 128 19.54 -3.85 -9.11
CA ASN A 128 19.56 -4.54 -10.40
C ASN A 128 19.41 -3.57 -11.57
N ASN A 129 18.48 -2.61 -11.47
CA ASN A 129 18.27 -1.57 -12.49
C ASN A 129 19.48 -0.65 -12.62
N SER A 130 20.11 -0.26 -11.51
CA SER A 130 21.33 0.54 -11.56
C SER A 130 22.48 -0.22 -12.26
N LYS A 131 22.61 -1.53 -12.02
CA LYS A 131 23.61 -2.37 -12.69
C LYS A 131 23.32 -2.50 -14.19
N ASN A 132 22.07 -2.72 -14.59
CA ASN A 132 21.69 -2.84 -15.99
C ASN A 132 21.85 -1.51 -16.74
N LEU A 133 21.47 -0.38 -16.12
CA LEU A 133 21.72 0.97 -16.65
C LEU A 133 23.21 1.22 -16.88
N ARG A 134 24.08 0.86 -15.92
CA ARG A 134 25.54 0.98 -16.10
C ARG A 134 26.07 0.11 -17.23
N LYS A 135 25.55 -1.11 -17.40
CA LYS A 135 25.92 -1.99 -18.53
C LYS A 135 25.52 -1.37 -19.87
N ILE A 136 24.28 -0.88 -19.98
CA ILE A 136 23.76 -0.23 -21.21
C ILE A 136 24.55 1.06 -21.50
N SER A 137 24.84 1.87 -20.48
CA SER A 137 25.64 3.07 -20.64
C SER A 137 27.06 2.75 -21.11
N ASN A 138 27.70 1.72 -20.55
CA ASN A 138 29.05 1.30 -20.94
C ASN A 138 29.09 0.59 -22.31
N SER A 139 28.01 -0.05 -22.76
CA SER A 139 27.92 -0.56 -24.13
C SER A 139 27.64 0.56 -25.13
N ASN A 140 26.82 1.55 -24.77
CA ASN A 140 26.47 2.66 -25.66
C ASN A 140 27.58 3.70 -25.79
N THR A 141 28.51 3.83 -24.84
CA THR A 141 29.72 4.66 -25.03
C THR A 141 30.65 4.14 -26.13
N ARG A 142 30.51 2.88 -26.57
CA ARG A 142 31.16 2.35 -27.79
C ARG A 142 30.46 2.75 -29.09
N TYR A 143 29.21 3.21 -29.02
CA TYR A 143 28.37 3.56 -30.18
C TYR A 143 27.90 5.01 -30.21
N THR A 144 28.23 5.82 -29.19
CA THR A 144 28.19 7.28 -29.33
C THR A 144 29.29 7.67 -30.30
N LEU A 145 28.89 7.81 -31.57
CA LEU A 145 29.60 8.50 -32.63
C LEU A 145 30.42 9.66 -32.04
N PRO A 146 31.72 9.80 -32.38
CA PRO A 146 32.37 11.07 -32.16
C PRO A 146 31.55 12.13 -32.91
N MET A 147 31.00 13.11 -32.20
CA MET A 147 30.53 14.33 -32.84
C MET A 147 31.73 14.93 -33.58
N ARG A 148 31.82 14.66 -34.88
CA ARG A 148 32.42 15.55 -35.85
C ARG A 148 31.34 16.56 -36.19
N TYR A 149 31.43 17.75 -35.62
CA TYR A 149 31.71 19.01 -36.32
C TYR A 149 31.85 20.14 -35.30
#